data_AF-A0A931Q8Q5-F1
#
_entry.id   AF-A0A931Q8Q5-F1
#
_cell.length_a   1.000
_cell.length_b   1.000
_cell.length_c   1.000
_cell.angle_alpha   90.00
_cell.angle_beta   90.00
_cell.angle_gamma   90.00
#
_symmetry.space_group_name_H-M   'P 1'
#
loop_
_entity.id
_entity.type
_entity.pdbx_description
1 polymer ?
#
loop_
_entity_poly.entity_id
_entity_poly.type
_entity_poly.pdbx_seq_one_letter_code
_entity_poly.pdbx_strand_id
1 'polypeptide(L)'
;MSYPEFIRKNWLKIISAIVLVALVGYFSVRLLNIDFRKSFIPPEFLEARLRGSVIAESIVGLSKESMGNLAVISSEDEIGNYDSGLNLVLKEVDRNAKARNSALELSKELAIMAENLSGVQPETATKIALQAVIDESQIVQRLINYNAYVYQLLDVLQTRFSADNTKDTSVKVKELISKMNEEAAAINELNGKYKGLMAEFDKLTASD
;
A
#
# COMPACT_ATOMS: atom_id res chain seq x y z
N MET A 1 -39.27 -14.96 61.99
CA MET A 1 -39.61 -14.91 60.54
C MET A 1 -38.72 -15.92 59.86
N SER A 2 -39.28 -17.01 59.33
CA SER A 2 -38.48 -18.09 58.75
C SER A 2 -37.86 -17.60 57.43
N TYR A 3 -36.59 -17.92 57.17
CA TYR A 3 -35.85 -17.56 55.95
C TYR A 3 -36.66 -17.68 54.62
N PRO A 4 -37.55 -18.69 54.44
CA PRO A 4 -38.38 -18.82 53.25
C PRO A 4 -39.39 -17.68 53.04
N GLU A 5 -39.95 -17.10 54.11
CA GLU A 5 -40.98 -16.05 54.02
C GLU A 5 -40.40 -14.70 53.60
N PHE A 6 -39.18 -14.41 54.03
CA PHE A 6 -38.47 -13.18 53.65
C PHE A 6 -38.13 -13.16 52.16
N ILE A 7 -37.63 -14.28 51.63
CA ILE A 7 -37.32 -14.42 50.20
C ILE A 7 -38.60 -14.28 49.38
N ARG A 8 -39.69 -14.96 49.77
CA ARG A 8 -40.95 -14.94 49.02
C ARG A 8 -41.64 -13.56 48.99
N LYS A 9 -41.39 -12.70 49.97
CA LYS A 9 -41.91 -11.31 49.98
C LYS A 9 -41.04 -10.33 49.18
N ASN A 10 -39.73 -10.56 49.14
CA ASN A 10 -38.75 -9.62 48.56
C ASN A 10 -38.09 -10.13 47.26
N TRP A 11 -38.53 -11.26 46.71
CA TRP A 11 -37.89 -11.92 45.57
C TRP A 11 -37.70 -11.00 44.34
N LEU A 12 -38.67 -10.14 44.02
CA LEU A 12 -38.55 -9.17 42.93
C LEU A 12 -37.42 -8.16 43.16
N LYS A 13 -37.23 -7.70 44.40
CA LYS A 13 -36.15 -6.78 44.77
C LYS A 13 -34.78 -7.46 44.71
N ILE A 14 -34.72 -8.73 45.09
CA ILE A 14 -33.50 -9.54 45.04
C ILE A 14 -33.09 -9.78 43.58
N ILE A 15 -34.02 -10.17 42.71
CA ILE A 15 -33.76 -10.35 41.28
C ILE A 15 -33.34 -9.03 40.63
N SER A 16 -34.05 -7.94 40.93
CA SER A 16 -33.69 -6.60 40.46
C SER A 16 -32.26 -6.21 40.85
N ALA A 17 -31.86 -6.45 42.10
CA ALA A 17 -30.51 -6.15 42.56
C ALA A 17 -29.45 -7.00 41.85
N ILE A 18 -29.72 -8.29 41.63
CA ILE A 18 -28.80 -9.20 40.91
C ILE A 18 -28.63 -8.75 39.45
N VAL A 19 -29.72 -8.41 38.76
CA VAL A 19 -29.67 -7.91 37.38
C VAL A 19 -28.92 -6.58 37.31
N LEU A 20 -29.12 -5.68 38.29
CA LEU A 20 -28.40 -4.41 38.34
C LEU A 20 -26.90 -4.62 38.54
N VAL A 21 -26.49 -5.51 39.45
CA VAL A 21 -25.08 -5.85 39.69
C VAL A 21 -24.46 -6.51 38.45
N ALA A 22 -25.19 -7.40 37.78
CA ALA A 22 -24.73 -8.03 36.54
C ALA A 22 -24.57 -7.00 35.41
N LEU A 23 -25.49 -6.05 35.27
CA LEU A 23 -25.41 -4.97 34.28
C LEU A 23 -24.25 -4.02 34.58
N VAL A 24 -24.06 -3.62 35.83
CA VAL A 24 -22.94 -2.78 36.25
C VAL A 24 -21.62 -3.51 36.04
N GLY A 25 -21.52 -4.80 36.39
CA GLY A 25 -20.33 -5.61 36.14
C GLY A 25 -20.02 -5.74 34.64
N TYR A 26 -21.04 -6.03 33.83
CA TYR A 26 -20.92 -6.13 32.36
C TYR A 26 -20.48 -4.80 31.73
N PHE A 27 -21.15 -3.69 32.12
CA PHE A 27 -20.78 -2.36 31.63
C PHE A 27 -19.42 -1.92 32.13
N SER A 28 -19.03 -2.26 33.36
CA SER A 28 -17.70 -1.91 33.90
C SER A 28 -16.58 -2.59 33.12
N VAL A 29 -16.70 -3.89 32.83
CA VAL A 29 -15.71 -4.60 32.00
C VAL A 29 -15.70 -4.06 30.57
N ARG A 30 -16.87 -3.70 30.02
CA ARG A 30 -16.99 -3.17 28.66
C ARG A 30 -16.48 -1.72 28.54
N LEU A 31 -16.69 -0.87 29.54
CA LEU A 31 -16.19 0.52 29.62
C LEU A 31 -14.70 0.57 29.97
N LEU A 32 -14.19 -0.35 30.78
CA LEU A 32 -12.75 -0.44 31.10
C LEU A 32 -11.92 -0.97 29.93
N ASN A 33 -12.54 -1.66 28.96
CA ASN A 33 -11.92 -2.01 27.69
C ASN A 33 -11.87 -0.85 26.67
N ILE A 34 -12.34 0.35 27.04
CA ILE A 34 -12.03 1.56 26.29
C ILE A 34 -10.56 1.90 26.62
N ASP A 35 -9.68 1.62 25.68
CA ASP A 35 -8.24 1.81 25.81
C ASP A 35 -7.93 3.32 25.89
N PHE A 36 -7.99 3.89 27.10
CA PHE A 36 -7.66 5.30 27.38
C PHE A 36 -6.15 5.62 27.23
N ARG A 37 -5.37 4.76 26.56
CA ARG A 37 -3.98 5.08 26.23
C ARG A 37 -4.00 6.24 25.27
N LYS A 38 -3.47 7.38 25.70
CA LYS A 38 -3.26 8.54 24.84
C LYS A 38 -2.56 8.07 23.56
N SER A 39 -3.17 8.35 22.41
CA SER A 39 -2.50 8.09 21.15
C SER A 39 -1.19 8.87 21.13
N PHE A 40 -0.14 8.21 20.65
CA PHE A 40 1.17 8.79 20.51
C PHE A 40 1.79 8.27 19.23
N ILE A 41 2.28 9.18 18.41
CA ILE A 41 3.01 8.87 17.18
C ILE A 41 4.36 9.57 17.31
N PRO A 42 5.49 8.85 17.18
CA PRO A 42 6.81 9.48 17.13
C PRO A 42 6.87 10.53 16.00
N PRO A 43 7.40 11.74 16.24
CA PRO A 43 7.53 12.78 15.22
C PRO A 43 8.26 12.30 13.97
N GLU A 44 9.31 11.49 14.15
CA GLU A 44 10.13 10.92 13.09
C GLU A 44 9.33 9.98 12.19
N PHE A 45 8.43 9.18 12.78
CA PHE A 45 7.50 8.34 12.05
C PHE A 45 6.55 9.19 11.19
N LEU A 46 5.97 10.24 11.79
CA LEU A 46 5.02 11.10 11.11
C LEU A 46 5.68 11.86 9.95
N GLU A 47 6.88 12.37 10.15
CA GLU A 47 7.63 13.10 9.13
C GLU A 47 8.03 12.18 7.98
N ALA A 48 8.55 10.98 8.29
CA ALA A 48 8.90 9.98 7.28
C ALA A 48 7.67 9.52 6.48
N ARG A 49 6.52 9.35 7.14
CA ARG A 49 5.24 9.06 6.47
C ARG A 49 4.86 10.14 5.47
N LEU A 50 4.97 11.42 5.85
CA LEU A 50 4.62 12.55 4.98
C LEU A 50 5.54 12.60 3.76
N ARG A 51 6.87 12.49 3.95
CA ARG A 51 7.83 12.45 2.84
C ARG A 51 7.62 11.22 1.95
N GLY A 52 7.45 10.05 2.56
CA GLY A 52 7.16 8.79 1.88
C GLY A 52 5.91 8.87 1.01
N SER A 53 4.83 9.48 1.50
CA SER A 53 3.59 9.68 0.72
C SER A 53 3.82 10.53 -0.54
N VAL A 54 4.62 11.59 -0.45
CA VAL A 54 4.95 12.43 -1.63
C VAL A 54 5.74 11.63 -2.66
N ILE A 55 6.71 10.83 -2.21
CA ILE A 55 7.54 10.00 -3.08
C ILE A 55 6.70 8.90 -3.74
N ALA A 56 5.83 8.24 -2.98
CA ALA A 56 4.92 7.21 -3.48
C ALA A 56 3.98 7.75 -4.57
N GLU A 57 3.46 8.98 -4.39
CA GLU A 57 2.66 9.65 -5.41
C GLU A 57 3.45 9.94 -6.69
N SER A 58 4.73 10.30 -6.57
CA SER A 58 5.61 10.44 -7.72
C SER A 58 5.78 9.12 -8.48
N ILE A 59 6.04 8.02 -7.77
CA ILE A 59 6.17 6.67 -8.37
C ILE A 59 4.89 6.25 -9.10
N VAL A 60 3.72 6.47 -8.49
CA VAL A 60 2.42 6.16 -9.10
C VAL A 60 2.16 7.04 -10.32
N GLY A 61 2.51 8.32 -10.26
CA GLY A 61 2.43 9.22 -11.41
C GLY A 61 3.25 8.72 -12.60
N LEU A 62 4.52 8.37 -12.33
CA LEU A 62 5.42 7.81 -13.34
C LEU A 62 4.88 6.48 -13.89
N SER A 63 4.35 5.60 -13.04
CA SER A 63 3.80 4.30 -13.43
C SER A 63 2.56 4.44 -14.33
N LYS A 64 1.67 5.39 -14.03
CA LYS A 64 0.49 5.68 -14.87
C LYS A 64 0.88 6.24 -16.23
N GLU A 65 1.84 7.16 -16.27
CA GLU A 65 2.34 7.71 -17.53
C GLU A 65 2.99 6.63 -18.40
N SER A 66 3.77 5.75 -17.77
CA SER A 66 4.35 4.57 -18.39
C SER A 66 3.30 3.65 -19.02
N MET A 67 2.20 3.33 -18.32
CA MET A 67 1.11 2.52 -18.91
C MET A 67 0.52 3.18 -20.17
N GLY A 68 0.35 4.50 -20.15
CA GLY A 68 -0.12 5.25 -21.32
C GLY A 68 0.86 5.14 -22.50
N ASN A 69 2.15 5.31 -22.24
CA ASN A 69 3.18 5.18 -23.26
C ASN A 69 3.32 3.76 -23.81
N LEU A 70 3.18 2.73 -22.97
CA LEU A 70 3.20 1.33 -23.42
C LEU A 70 2.06 1.00 -24.37
N ALA A 71 0.88 1.58 -24.16
CA ALA A 71 -0.23 1.44 -25.11
C ALA A 71 0.12 2.06 -26.47
N VAL A 72 0.80 3.21 -26.49
CA VAL A 72 1.27 3.84 -27.73
C VAL A 72 2.37 3.00 -28.38
N ILE A 73 3.36 2.50 -27.63
CA ILE A 73 4.41 1.62 -28.16
C ILE A 73 3.78 0.38 -28.81
N SER A 74 2.79 -0.23 -28.17
CA SER A 74 2.06 -1.38 -28.75
C SER A 74 1.36 -1.00 -30.06
N SER A 75 0.71 0.17 -30.12
CA SER A 75 0.04 0.63 -31.34
C SER A 75 1.02 0.93 -32.47
N GLU A 76 2.16 1.54 -32.17
CA GLU A 76 3.22 1.87 -33.14
C GLU A 76 3.88 0.59 -33.68
N ASP A 77 4.08 -0.43 -32.82
CA ASP A 77 4.57 -1.75 -33.23
C ASP A 77 3.61 -2.45 -34.22
N GLU A 78 2.30 -2.35 -33.96
CA GLU A 78 1.26 -2.97 -34.80
C GLU A 78 1.16 -2.37 -36.20
N ILE A 79 1.38 -1.06 -36.34
CA ILE A 79 1.37 -0.37 -37.64
C ILE A 79 2.74 -0.33 -38.31
N GLY A 80 3.77 -0.94 -37.71
CA GLY A 80 5.12 -1.01 -38.26
C GLY A 80 5.94 0.28 -38.14
N ASN A 81 5.51 1.23 -37.31
CA ASN A 81 6.21 2.50 -37.08
C ASN A 81 7.21 2.35 -35.93
N TYR A 82 8.25 1.56 -36.19
CA TYR A 82 9.21 1.20 -35.16
C TYR A 82 9.95 2.42 -34.60
N ASP A 83 10.31 3.41 -35.43
CA ASP A 83 11.04 4.62 -35.02
C ASP A 83 10.32 5.39 -33.90
N SER A 84 9.00 5.52 -34.02
CA SER A 84 8.16 6.14 -32.99
C SER A 84 8.18 5.30 -31.71
N GLY A 85 8.01 3.98 -31.83
CA GLY A 85 8.06 3.03 -30.71
C GLY A 85 9.40 3.06 -29.95
N LEU A 86 10.53 3.08 -30.66
CA LEU A 86 11.86 3.15 -30.06
C LEU A 86 12.07 4.44 -29.28
N ASN A 87 11.69 5.58 -29.87
CA ASN A 87 11.78 6.87 -29.19
C ASN A 87 10.95 6.91 -27.91
N LEU A 88 9.79 6.24 -27.89
CA LEU A 88 8.97 6.10 -26.69
C LEU A 88 9.62 5.19 -25.65
N VAL A 89 10.23 4.07 -26.06
CA VAL A 89 10.96 3.19 -25.13
C VAL A 89 12.17 3.88 -24.51
N LEU A 90 12.91 4.71 -25.26
CA LEU A 90 13.98 5.52 -24.69
C LEU A 90 13.48 6.49 -23.62
N LYS A 91 12.26 7.04 -23.78
CA LYS A 91 11.61 7.83 -22.72
C LYS A 91 11.22 6.96 -21.52
N GLU A 92 10.78 5.71 -21.75
CA GLU A 92 10.53 4.77 -20.65
C GLU A 92 11.78 4.43 -19.85
N VAL A 93 12.95 4.36 -20.49
CA VAL A 93 14.23 4.14 -19.79
C VAL A 93 14.51 5.28 -18.80
N ASP A 94 14.39 6.54 -19.24
CA ASP A 94 14.58 7.71 -18.36
C ASP A 94 13.52 7.75 -17.25
N ARG A 95 12.25 7.49 -17.59
CA ARG A 95 11.17 7.48 -16.59
C ARG A 95 11.39 6.38 -15.54
N ASN A 96 11.81 5.21 -15.98
CA ASN A 96 12.09 4.11 -15.07
C ASN A 96 13.31 4.41 -14.17
N ALA A 97 14.35 5.07 -14.69
CA ALA A 97 15.47 5.52 -13.87
C ALA A 97 15.02 6.49 -12.75
N LYS A 98 14.12 7.43 -13.08
CA LYS A 98 13.49 8.31 -12.08
C LYS A 98 12.68 7.53 -11.05
N ALA A 99 11.83 6.61 -11.50
CA ALA A 99 11.01 5.80 -10.60
C ALA A 99 11.86 4.95 -9.64
N ARG A 100 12.99 4.40 -10.12
CA ARG A 100 13.95 3.66 -9.29
C ARG A 100 14.60 4.55 -8.23
N ASN A 101 14.99 5.77 -8.58
CA ASN A 101 15.57 6.70 -7.61
C ASN A 101 14.53 7.06 -6.54
N SER A 102 13.30 7.36 -6.94
CA SER A 102 12.19 7.57 -6.00
C SER A 102 11.94 6.34 -5.12
N ALA A 103 12.03 5.12 -5.65
CA ALA A 103 11.86 3.90 -4.84
C ALA A 103 12.96 3.73 -3.78
N LEU A 104 14.20 4.09 -4.12
CA LEU A 104 15.30 4.10 -3.16
C LEU A 104 15.04 5.13 -2.05
N GLU A 105 14.55 6.32 -2.39
CA GLU A 105 14.17 7.34 -1.40
C GLU A 105 13.01 6.86 -0.53
N LEU A 106 11.97 6.29 -1.13
CA LEU A 106 10.84 5.70 -0.42
C LEU A 106 11.30 4.62 0.56
N SER A 107 12.23 3.74 0.15
CA SER A 107 12.76 2.69 1.03
C SER A 107 13.44 3.24 2.28
N LYS A 108 14.08 4.41 2.18
CA LYS A 108 14.71 5.09 3.34
C LYS A 108 13.64 5.61 4.30
N GLU A 109 12.59 6.23 3.78
CA GLU A 109 11.48 6.72 4.61
C GLU A 109 10.73 5.58 5.28
N LEU A 110 10.51 4.47 4.57
CA LEU A 110 9.92 3.25 5.13
C LEU A 110 10.79 2.64 6.23
N ALA A 111 12.12 2.69 6.10
CA ALA A 111 13.02 2.25 7.15
C ALA A 111 12.90 3.12 8.41
N ILE A 112 12.83 4.45 8.26
CA ILE A 112 12.62 5.38 9.40
C ILE A 112 11.27 5.11 10.06
N MET A 113 10.21 4.88 9.28
CA MET A 113 8.92 4.48 9.82
C MET A 113 9.05 3.18 10.62
N ALA A 114 9.69 2.15 10.06
CA ALA A 114 9.88 0.86 10.71
C ALA A 114 10.65 0.96 12.04
N GLU A 115 11.74 1.73 12.07
CA GLU A 115 12.56 1.97 13.27
C GLU A 115 11.77 2.64 14.40
N ASN A 116 10.76 3.45 14.05
CA ASN A 116 9.95 4.19 15.01
C ASN A 116 8.59 3.52 15.32
N LEU A 117 8.28 2.36 14.73
CA LEU A 117 7.01 1.67 14.92
C LEU A 117 6.73 1.34 16.40
N SER A 118 7.74 0.96 17.18
CA SER A 118 7.54 0.58 18.58
C SER A 118 7.05 1.73 19.47
N GLY A 119 7.24 2.98 19.01
CA GLY A 119 6.74 4.16 19.69
C GLY A 119 5.28 4.49 19.37
N VAL A 120 4.69 3.89 18.34
CA VAL A 120 3.31 4.16 17.95
C VAL A 120 2.34 3.57 18.99
N GLN A 121 1.30 4.34 19.35
CA GLN A 121 0.19 3.91 20.19
C GLN A 121 -1.15 4.36 19.61
N PRO A 122 -2.20 3.52 19.66
CA PRO A 122 -2.25 2.20 20.33
C PRO A 122 -1.56 1.06 19.56
N GLU A 123 -1.44 -0.12 20.19
CA GLU A 123 -0.83 -1.32 19.57
C GLU A 123 -1.53 -1.72 18.26
N THR A 124 -2.84 -1.52 18.17
CA THR A 124 -3.61 -1.73 16.94
C THR A 124 -3.13 -0.81 15.81
N ALA A 125 -2.88 0.47 16.08
CA ALA A 125 -2.30 1.39 15.09
C ALA A 125 -0.89 0.96 14.67
N THR A 126 -0.09 0.42 15.60
CA THR A 126 1.24 -0.12 15.29
C THR A 126 1.18 -1.27 14.29
N LYS A 127 0.23 -2.19 14.45
CA LYS A 127 0.05 -3.34 13.54
C LYS A 127 -0.37 -2.88 12.14
N ILE A 128 -1.29 -1.92 12.06
CA ILE A 128 -1.73 -1.33 10.78
C ILE A 128 -0.57 -0.61 10.09
N ALA A 129 0.19 0.19 10.83
CA ALA A 129 1.37 0.87 10.30
C ALA A 129 2.44 -0.10 9.80
N LEU A 130 2.71 -1.19 10.54
CA LEU A 130 3.64 -2.23 10.12
C LEU A 130 3.19 -2.88 8.81
N GLN A 131 1.92 -3.25 8.70
CA GLN A 131 1.39 -3.84 7.47
C GLN A 131 1.54 -2.88 6.29
N ALA A 132 1.27 -1.59 6.50
CA ALA A 132 1.41 -0.58 5.46
C ALA A 132 2.88 -0.44 5.01
N VAL A 133 3.84 -0.42 5.94
CA VAL A 133 5.27 -0.38 5.61
C VAL A 133 5.68 -1.61 4.81
N ILE A 134 5.18 -2.80 5.17
CA ILE A 134 5.44 -4.05 4.44
C ILE A 134 4.89 -3.97 3.01
N ASP A 135 3.63 -3.57 2.85
CA ASP A 135 2.99 -3.48 1.52
C ASP A 135 3.71 -2.47 0.63
N GLU A 136 4.02 -1.29 1.16
CA GLU A 136 4.70 -0.23 0.40
C GLU A 136 6.14 -0.63 0.02
N SER A 137 6.83 -1.41 0.86
CA SER A 137 8.17 -1.91 0.54
C SER A 137 8.19 -2.84 -0.69
N GLN A 138 7.07 -3.50 -1.00
CA GLN A 138 6.98 -4.39 -2.17
C GLN A 138 7.02 -3.61 -3.49
N ILE A 139 6.70 -2.31 -3.49
CA ILE A 139 6.79 -1.44 -4.69
C ILE A 139 8.21 -1.45 -5.26
N VAL A 140 9.24 -1.50 -4.39
CA VAL A 140 10.65 -1.52 -4.82
C VAL A 140 10.93 -2.75 -5.70
N GLN A 141 10.48 -3.94 -5.28
CA GLN A 141 10.68 -5.17 -6.05
C GLN A 141 9.94 -5.13 -7.39
N ARG A 142 8.72 -4.57 -7.41
CA ARG A 142 7.93 -4.41 -8.64
C ARG A 142 8.64 -3.50 -9.64
N LEU A 143 9.26 -2.42 -9.17
CA LEU A 143 10.04 -1.50 -10.01
C LEU A 143 11.31 -2.14 -10.57
N ILE A 144 11.96 -3.04 -9.82
CA ILE A 144 13.11 -3.81 -10.31
C ILE A 144 12.68 -4.71 -11.47
N ASN A 145 11.57 -5.43 -11.35
CA ASN A 145 11.04 -6.26 -12.42
C ASN A 145 10.67 -5.43 -13.65
N TYR A 146 9.95 -4.32 -13.43
CA TYR A 146 9.59 -3.39 -14.50
C TYR A 146 10.84 -2.90 -15.24
N ASN A 147 11.90 -2.51 -14.53
CA ASN A 147 13.16 -2.07 -15.14
C ASN A 147 13.78 -3.15 -16.04
N ALA A 148 13.79 -4.40 -15.58
CA ALA A 148 14.29 -5.51 -16.40
C ALA A 148 13.49 -5.68 -17.69
N TYR A 149 12.16 -5.51 -17.65
CA TYR A 149 11.31 -5.58 -18.83
C TYR A 149 11.49 -4.40 -19.78
N VAL A 150 11.73 -3.18 -19.27
CA VAL A 150 12.06 -2.01 -20.13
C VAL A 150 13.29 -2.30 -20.99
N TYR A 151 14.36 -2.81 -20.39
CA TYR A 151 15.58 -3.10 -21.13
C TYR A 151 15.42 -4.27 -22.11
N GLN A 152 14.65 -5.30 -21.76
CA GLN A 152 14.29 -6.36 -22.69
C GLN A 152 13.47 -5.82 -23.88
N LEU A 153 12.55 -4.89 -23.63
CA LEU A 153 11.74 -4.28 -24.68
C LEU A 153 12.60 -3.43 -25.62
N LEU A 154 13.55 -2.67 -25.05
CA LEU A 154 14.51 -1.89 -25.84
C LEU A 154 15.34 -2.79 -26.77
N ASP A 155 15.89 -3.89 -26.25
CA ASP A 155 16.70 -4.85 -27.01
C ASP A 155 15.90 -5.50 -28.16
N VAL A 156 14.67 -5.91 -27.87
CA VAL A 156 13.74 -6.49 -28.85
C VAL A 156 13.41 -5.50 -29.96
N LEU A 157 13.13 -4.24 -29.61
CA LEU A 157 12.85 -3.19 -30.61
C LEU A 157 14.10 -2.84 -31.43
N GLN A 158 15.28 -2.72 -30.82
CA GLN A 158 16.54 -2.47 -31.53
C GLN A 158 16.88 -3.57 -32.55
N THR A 159 16.60 -4.82 -32.19
CA THR A 159 16.78 -5.98 -33.09
C THR A 159 15.84 -5.90 -34.30
N ARG A 160 14.60 -5.41 -34.13
CA ARG A 160 13.67 -5.18 -35.25
C ARG A 160 14.19 -4.19 -36.28
N PHE A 161 14.85 -3.11 -35.86
CA PHE A 161 15.46 -2.17 -36.81
C PHE A 161 16.64 -2.74 -37.57
N SER A 162 17.33 -3.72 -36.97
CA SER A 162 18.61 -4.22 -37.45
C SER A 162 18.48 -5.37 -38.47
N ALA A 163 17.28 -5.56 -39.05
CA ALA A 163 16.98 -6.33 -40.28
C ALA A 163 16.26 -7.69 -40.18
N ASP A 164 15.62 -8.05 -39.05
CA ASP A 164 14.81 -9.28 -38.99
C ASP A 164 13.41 -9.06 -38.38
N ASN A 165 12.48 -8.59 -39.23
CA ASN A 165 11.08 -8.38 -38.87
C ASN A 165 10.30 -9.72 -38.89
N THR A 166 10.59 -10.56 -37.90
CA THR A 166 9.88 -11.84 -37.73
C THR A 166 8.60 -11.66 -36.92
N LYS A 167 7.61 -12.54 -37.16
CA LYS A 167 6.38 -12.63 -36.33
C LYS A 167 6.71 -12.87 -34.85
N ASP A 168 7.78 -13.61 -34.57
CA ASP A 168 8.22 -13.96 -33.21
C ASP A 168 8.54 -12.71 -32.37
N THR A 169 9.16 -11.72 -33.00
CA THR A 169 9.53 -10.47 -32.34
C THR A 169 8.30 -9.63 -31.94
N SER A 170 7.20 -9.67 -32.71
CA SER A 170 5.94 -8.97 -32.33
C SER A 170 5.31 -9.60 -31.09
N VAL A 171 5.33 -10.95 -31.03
CA VAL A 171 4.81 -11.68 -29.87
C VAL A 171 5.61 -11.29 -28.63
N LYS A 172 6.94 -11.16 -28.76
CA LYS A 172 7.80 -10.75 -27.66
C LYS A 172 7.54 -9.33 -27.17
N VAL A 173 7.34 -8.37 -28.06
CA VAL A 173 6.95 -7.00 -27.71
C VAL A 173 5.65 -7.00 -26.90
N LYS A 174 4.63 -7.71 -27.37
CA LYS A 174 3.33 -7.80 -26.67
C LYS A 174 3.44 -8.46 -25.30
N GLU A 175 4.22 -9.54 -25.19
CA GLU A 175 4.48 -10.22 -23.93
C GLU A 175 5.16 -9.29 -22.91
N LEU A 176 6.18 -8.55 -23.33
CA LEU A 176 6.91 -7.62 -22.46
C LEU A 176 6.03 -6.45 -22.02
N ILE A 177 5.26 -5.87 -22.94
CA ILE A 177 4.30 -4.81 -22.62
C ILE A 177 3.25 -5.29 -21.61
N SER A 178 2.74 -6.52 -21.75
CA SER A 178 1.81 -7.11 -20.78
C SER A 178 2.43 -7.19 -19.39
N LYS A 179 3.64 -7.76 -19.29
CA LYS A 179 4.38 -7.87 -18.02
C LYS A 179 4.65 -6.50 -17.39
N MET A 180 5.02 -5.51 -18.19
CA MET A 180 5.22 -4.14 -17.70
C MET A 180 3.92 -3.52 -17.17
N ASN A 181 2.80 -3.71 -17.87
CA ASN A 181 1.49 -3.25 -17.40
C ASN A 181 1.06 -3.95 -16.10
N GLU A 182 1.34 -5.25 -15.95
CA GLU A 182 1.08 -6.01 -14.72
C GLU A 182 1.87 -5.45 -13.53
N GLU A 183 3.16 -5.18 -13.71
CA GLU A 183 3.97 -4.59 -12.62
C GLU A 183 3.53 -3.15 -12.30
N ALA A 184 3.19 -2.33 -13.30
CA ALA A 184 2.67 -0.97 -13.08
C ALA A 184 1.31 -0.98 -12.36
N ALA A 185 0.42 -1.91 -12.71
CA ALA A 185 -0.85 -2.10 -12.03
C ALA A 185 -0.65 -2.54 -10.58
N ALA A 186 0.26 -3.48 -10.33
CA ALA A 186 0.60 -3.93 -8.98
C ALA A 186 1.17 -2.80 -8.10
N ILE A 187 2.02 -1.93 -8.65
CA ILE A 187 2.53 -0.73 -7.95
C ILE A 187 1.37 0.18 -7.54
N ASN A 188 0.45 0.45 -8.47
CA ASN A 188 -0.72 1.28 -8.20
C ASN A 188 -1.63 0.66 -7.13
N GLU A 189 -1.82 -0.65 -7.16
CA GLU A 189 -2.61 -1.39 -6.17
C GLU A 189 -1.97 -1.34 -4.77
N LEU A 190 -0.66 -1.59 -4.66
CA LEU A 190 0.08 -1.55 -3.41
C LEU A 190 0.01 -0.17 -2.76
N ASN A 191 0.25 0.90 -3.51
CA ASN A 191 0.09 2.26 -3.01
C ASN A 191 -1.38 2.55 -2.60
N GLY A 192 -2.36 1.99 -3.32
CA GLY A 192 -3.77 2.05 -2.93
C GLY A 192 -4.04 1.40 -1.57
N LYS A 193 -3.49 0.21 -1.33
CA LYS A 193 -3.56 -0.50 -0.03
C LYS A 193 -2.88 0.29 1.08
N TYR A 194 -1.67 0.80 0.83
CA TYR A 194 -0.96 1.66 1.77
C TYR A 194 -1.79 2.87 2.18
N LYS A 195 -2.38 3.61 1.23
CA LYS A 195 -3.27 4.74 1.53
C LYS A 195 -4.48 4.32 2.37
N GLY A 196 -5.07 3.16 2.08
CA GLY A 196 -6.17 2.60 2.87
C GLY A 196 -5.77 2.30 4.31
N LEU A 197 -4.62 1.63 4.51
CA LEU A 197 -4.09 1.32 5.83
C LEU A 197 -3.69 2.59 6.59
N MET A 198 -3.11 3.59 5.93
CA MET A 198 -2.78 4.87 6.56
C MET A 198 -4.02 5.66 6.97
N ALA A 199 -5.10 5.58 6.21
CA ALA A 199 -6.38 6.17 6.61
C ALA A 199 -7.01 5.44 7.81
N GLU A 200 -6.81 4.13 7.95
CA GLU A 200 -7.22 3.37 9.13
C GLU A 200 -6.35 3.70 10.34
N PHE A 201 -5.03 3.79 10.14
CA PHE A 201 -4.08 4.27 11.13
C PHE A 201 -4.51 5.64 11.69
N ASP A 202 -4.80 6.60 10.81
CA ASP A 202 -5.22 7.95 11.21
C ASP A 202 -6.47 7.93 12.08
N LYS A 203 -7.44 7.04 11.82
CA LYS A 203 -8.64 6.88 12.66
C LYS A 203 -8.32 6.34 14.05
N LEU A 204 -7.31 5.47 14.16
CA LEU A 204 -6.89 4.88 15.43
C LEU A 204 -6.02 5.82 16.27
N THR A 205 -5.40 6.81 15.62
CA THR A 205 -4.51 7.77 16.27
C THR A 205 -5.08 9.18 16.37
N ALA A 206 -6.21 9.45 15.73
CA ALA A 206 -6.95 10.69 15.90
C ALA A 206 -7.33 10.82 17.38
N SER A 207 -6.75 11.81 18.05
CA SER A 207 -7.13 12.20 19.40
C SER A 207 -8.31 13.15 19.28
N ASP A 208 -9.44 12.82 19.92
CA ASP A 208 -10.47 13.83 20.25
C ASP A 208 -9.90 14.85 21.27
#